data_AF-A0A8B7DQB5-F1
#
_entry.id   AF-A0A8B7DQB5-F1
#
_cell.length_a   1.000
_cell.length_b   1.000
_cell.length_c   1.000
_cell.angle_alpha   90.00
_cell.angle_beta   90.00
_cell.angle_gamma   90.00
#
_symmetry.space_group_name_H-M   'P 1'
#
loop_
_entity.id
_entity.type
_entity.pdbx_description
1 polymer ?
#
loop_
_entity_poly.entity_id
_entity_poly.type
_entity_poly.pdbx_seq_one_letter_code
_entity_poly.pdbx_strand_id
1 'polypeptide(L)'
;MPIQAPQWTDFKLCPVCQNEFKSGLKPPISLGCGHSICKSCLLRLSKQQCPFDQAEIKNDITKLPVNYALLSLCGGTIPDYFEVEIPELIINRKEFDAARIAIETLAECLQNIVITSSNCNYTSGNGILTRPMQRKIVSILHCQLAEVEGQSRAMRAARSIGERAVKELILMHQSPQTLSTALWAAVRQRGCQFLGPAMQEAVLRLILLSLEDGISLSRKVLVLFVVQRLEKQFTQASKTSIGHVVQLLYRASCFKVE
;
A
#
# COMPACT_ATOMS: atom_id res chain seq x y z
N MET A 1 12.05 5.99 26.30
CA MET A 1 12.11 4.95 25.25
C MET A 1 10.90 5.13 24.36
N PRO A 2 11.02 5.09 23.02
CA PRO A 2 9.86 5.10 22.15
C PRO A 2 8.99 3.86 22.44
N ILE A 3 7.72 4.09 22.71
CA ILE A 3 6.73 3.03 22.93
C ILE A 3 6.50 2.36 21.57
N GLN A 4 6.37 1.03 21.56
CA GLN A 4 6.08 0.28 20.33
C GLN A 4 4.83 0.86 19.65
N ALA A 5 4.92 1.13 18.35
CA ALA A 5 3.79 1.63 17.57
C ALA A 5 2.63 0.61 17.62
N PRO A 6 1.38 1.08 17.72
CA PRO A 6 0.22 0.19 17.81
C PRO A 6 0.06 -0.66 16.54
N GLN A 7 -0.42 -1.89 16.73
CA GLN A 7 -0.76 -2.77 15.62
C GLN A 7 -2.02 -2.26 14.94
N TRP A 8 -2.06 -2.29 13.61
CA TRP A 8 -3.20 -1.81 12.84
C TRP A 8 -4.47 -2.64 13.10
N THR A 9 -4.35 -3.86 13.63
CA THR A 9 -5.49 -4.74 13.95
C THR A 9 -6.22 -4.31 15.22
N ASP A 10 -5.56 -3.55 16.09
CA ASP A 10 -6.08 -3.14 17.40
C ASP A 10 -6.66 -1.72 17.34
N PHE A 11 -7.11 -1.30 16.16
CA PHE A 11 -7.57 0.08 15.87
C PHE A 11 -8.77 0.54 16.71
N LYS A 12 -9.47 -0.39 17.39
CA LYS A 12 -10.57 -0.10 18.33
C LYS A 12 -10.07 0.25 19.74
N LEU A 13 -8.80 0.03 20.04
CA LEU A 13 -8.22 0.21 21.36
C LEU A 13 -7.37 1.48 21.44
N CYS A 14 -7.41 2.15 22.58
CA CYS A 14 -6.46 3.19 22.90
C CYS A 14 -5.08 2.56 23.16
N PRO A 15 -4.02 2.91 22.42
CA PRO A 15 -2.72 2.25 22.55
C PRO A 15 -1.96 2.58 23.84
N VAL A 16 -2.42 3.59 24.59
CA VAL A 16 -1.84 3.98 25.90
C VAL A 16 -2.45 3.18 27.04
N CYS A 17 -3.78 3.07 27.10
CA CYS A 17 -4.46 2.39 28.20
C CYS A 17 -5.03 1.02 27.85
N GLN A 18 -4.88 0.56 26.60
CA GLN A 18 -5.34 -0.73 26.09
C GLN A 18 -6.85 -1.00 26.29
N ASN A 19 -7.62 0.07 26.50
CA ASN A 19 -9.07 -0.01 26.61
C ASN A 19 -9.71 0.36 25.27
N GLU A 20 -10.82 -0.31 24.96
CA GLU A 20 -11.67 0.05 23.82
C GLU A 20 -12.18 1.49 23.93
N PHE A 21 -12.25 2.18 22.79
CA PHE A 21 -12.82 3.52 22.70
C PHE A 21 -14.32 3.52 23.04
N LYS A 22 -14.77 4.51 23.82
CA LYS A 22 -16.15 4.62 24.28
C LYS A 22 -16.62 6.06 24.32
N SER A 23 -17.88 6.29 24.00
CA SER A 23 -18.49 7.63 24.05
C SER A 23 -18.50 8.14 25.50
N GLY A 24 -18.33 9.45 25.68
CA GLY A 24 -18.27 10.11 27.00
C GLY A 24 -17.00 9.83 27.80
N LEU A 25 -16.76 8.57 28.19
CA LEU A 25 -15.67 8.18 29.11
C LEU A 25 -14.28 8.26 28.47
N LYS A 26 -14.13 7.73 27.26
CA LYS A 26 -12.84 7.56 26.57
C LYS A 26 -12.99 7.76 25.05
N PRO A 27 -13.49 8.92 24.59
CA PRO A 27 -13.68 9.14 23.16
C PRO A 27 -12.32 9.14 22.44
N PRO A 28 -12.23 8.55 21.23
CA PRO A 28 -11.01 8.56 20.44
C PRO A 28 -10.75 9.95 19.87
N ILE A 29 -9.52 10.43 19.99
CA ILE A 29 -9.03 11.64 19.34
C ILE A 29 -7.86 11.25 18.45
N SER A 30 -7.97 11.54 17.15
CA SER A 30 -6.86 11.40 16.21
C SER A 30 -5.93 12.60 16.31
N LEU A 31 -4.63 12.36 16.21
CA LEU A 31 -3.61 13.40 16.08
C LEU A 31 -3.19 13.53 14.62
N GLY A 32 -2.61 14.67 14.24
CA GLY A 32 -2.10 14.92 12.90
C GLY A 32 -1.05 13.90 12.47
N CYS A 33 -0.32 13.31 13.42
CA CYS A 33 0.63 12.23 13.17
C CYS A 33 -0.02 10.85 12.91
N GLY A 34 -1.35 10.77 12.81
CA GLY A 34 -2.08 9.54 12.44
C GLY A 34 -2.18 8.51 13.57
N HIS A 35 -1.90 8.88 14.82
CA HIS A 35 -2.20 8.07 15.99
C HIS A 35 -3.52 8.51 16.60
N SER A 36 -4.37 7.56 17.01
CA SER A 36 -5.59 7.86 17.78
C SER A 36 -5.46 7.38 19.22
N ILE A 37 -5.72 8.27 20.16
CA ILE A 37 -5.58 8.04 21.61
C ILE A 37 -6.86 8.55 22.28
N CYS A 38 -7.30 7.91 23.36
CA CYS A 38 -8.49 8.39 24.06
C CYS A 38 -8.23 9.74 24.75
N LYS A 39 -9.24 10.60 24.80
CA LYS A 39 -9.14 11.96 25.36
C LYS A 39 -8.55 11.98 26.78
N SER A 40 -8.93 11.04 27.65
CA SER A 40 -8.40 10.95 29.01
C SER A 40 -6.92 10.54 29.10
N CYS A 41 -6.38 9.82 28.13
CA CYS A 41 -4.94 9.54 28.04
C CYS A 41 -4.18 10.76 27.50
N LEU A 42 -4.73 11.44 26.48
CA LEU A 42 -4.12 12.64 25.92
C LEU A 42 -4.00 13.77 26.96
N LEU A 43 -5.04 14.01 27.76
CA LEU A 43 -5.03 15.05 28.80
C LEU A 43 -4.06 14.77 29.96
N ARG A 44 -3.56 13.54 30.09
CA ARG A 44 -2.56 13.15 31.10
C ARG A 44 -1.12 13.18 30.59
N LEU A 45 -0.91 13.55 29.33
CA LEU A 45 0.44 13.69 28.79
C LEU A 45 1.14 14.88 29.45
N SER A 46 2.38 14.67 29.89
CA SER A 46 3.22 15.73 30.48
C SER A 46 3.72 16.74 29.45
N LYS A 47 3.72 16.38 28.17
CA LYS A 47 4.11 17.22 27.03
C LYS A 47 3.03 17.13 25.95
N GLN A 48 2.81 18.21 25.20
CA GLN A 48 1.96 18.22 24.00
C GLN A 48 2.67 17.54 22.82
N GLN A 49 3.02 16.27 23.01
CA GLN A 49 3.69 15.44 22.01
C GLN A 49 3.05 14.06 21.99
N CYS A 50 2.95 13.48 20.81
CA CYS A 50 2.50 12.11 20.65
C CYS A 50 3.48 11.15 21.38
N PRO A 51 2.99 10.23 22.23
CA PRO A 51 3.87 9.33 23.00
C PRO A 51 4.58 8.25 22.16
N PHE A 52 4.23 8.10 20.88
CA PHE A 52 4.77 7.05 19.99
C PHE A 52 5.86 7.59 19.05
N ASP A 53 5.61 8.72 18.41
CA ASP A 53 6.51 9.31 17.41
C ASP A 53 7.02 10.71 17.79
N GLN A 54 6.65 11.22 18.97
CA GLN A 54 7.06 12.52 19.50
C GLN A 54 6.66 13.72 18.63
N ALA A 55 5.75 13.52 17.69
CA ALA A 55 5.19 14.61 16.89
C ALA A 55 4.48 15.61 17.81
N GLU A 56 4.72 16.90 17.58
CA GLU A 56 4.11 17.99 18.32
C GLU A 56 2.59 18.03 18.07
N ILE A 57 1.82 18.18 19.14
CA ILE A 57 0.37 18.37 19.09
C ILE A 57 0.13 19.88 19.08
N LYS A 58 -0.14 20.44 17.90
CA LYS A 58 -0.20 21.90 17.70
C LYS A 58 -1.47 22.52 18.29
N ASN A 59 -2.59 21.82 18.17
CA ASN A 59 -3.88 22.30 18.62
C ASN A 59 -4.16 21.83 20.04
N ASP A 60 -4.97 22.60 20.78
CA ASP A 60 -5.47 22.17 22.08
C ASP A 60 -6.28 20.87 21.94
N ILE A 61 -5.87 19.84 22.69
CA ILE A 61 -6.49 18.51 22.76
C ILE A 61 -7.98 18.62 23.08
N THR A 62 -8.39 19.62 23.87
CA THR A 62 -9.79 19.81 24.24
C THR A 62 -10.67 20.18 23.06
N LYS A 63 -10.10 20.87 22.06
CA LYS A 63 -10.75 21.39 20.85
C LYS A 63 -10.68 20.45 19.66
N LEU A 64 -9.82 19.43 19.70
CA LEU A 64 -9.75 18.43 18.63
C LEU A 64 -11.05 17.60 18.57
N PRO A 65 -11.60 17.36 17.37
CA PRO A 65 -12.84 16.63 17.23
C PRO A 65 -12.68 15.15 17.58
N VAL A 66 -13.76 14.58 18.10
CA VAL A 66 -13.87 13.13 18.35
C VAL A 66 -13.90 12.38 17.03
N ASN A 67 -13.18 11.27 16.97
CA ASN A 67 -13.19 10.38 15.82
C ASN A 67 -14.41 9.46 15.86
N TYR A 68 -15.53 9.95 15.32
CA TYR A 68 -16.79 9.20 15.28
C TYR A 68 -16.73 7.96 14.39
N ALA A 69 -15.86 7.95 13.36
CA ALA A 69 -15.65 6.77 12.52
C ALA A 69 -15.04 5.59 13.29
N LEU A 70 -14.07 5.82 14.19
CA LEU A 70 -13.58 4.78 15.11
C LEU A 70 -14.60 4.45 16.19
N LEU A 71 -15.31 5.45 16.69
CA LEU A 71 -16.28 5.26 17.76
C LEU A 71 -17.48 4.40 17.32
N SER A 72 -17.94 4.53 16.07
CA SER A 72 -19.02 3.71 15.51
C SER A 72 -18.63 2.23 15.42
N LEU A 73 -17.36 1.93 15.18
CA LEU A 73 -16.83 0.56 15.18
C LEU A 73 -16.78 -0.08 16.56
N CYS A 74 -16.90 0.72 17.62
CA CYS A 74 -17.00 0.29 19.02
C CYS A 74 -18.44 0.34 19.55
N GLY A 75 -19.44 0.48 18.68
CA GLY A 75 -20.86 0.54 19.05
C GLY A 75 -21.33 1.90 19.58
N GLY A 76 -20.53 2.96 19.42
CA GLY A 76 -20.97 4.32 19.72
C GLY A 76 -21.80 4.93 18.59
N THR A 77 -22.59 5.95 18.92
CA THR A 77 -23.41 6.69 17.95
C THR A 77 -22.62 7.85 17.35
N ILE A 78 -22.90 8.16 16.08
CA ILE A 78 -22.40 9.34 15.39
C ILE A 78 -23.46 10.45 15.57
N PRO A 79 -23.15 11.58 16.19
CA PRO A 79 -24.06 12.71 16.28
C PRO A 79 -24.32 13.32 14.89
N ASP A 80 -25.56 13.72 14.62
CA ASP A 80 -25.91 14.45 13.40
C ASP A 80 -25.20 15.81 13.30
N TYR A 81 -24.90 16.41 14.45
CA TYR A 81 -24.18 17.66 14.57
C TYR A 81 -23.24 17.67 15.79
N PHE A 82 -22.09 18.29 15.62
CA PHE A 82 -21.21 18.67 16.73
C PHE A 82 -20.60 20.04 16.45
N GLU A 83 -20.30 20.77 17.53
CA GLU A 83 -19.62 22.05 17.45
C GLU A 83 -18.15 21.85 17.10
N VAL A 84 -17.65 22.71 16.22
CA VAL A 84 -16.25 22.75 15.82
C VAL A 84 -15.71 24.10 16.22
N GLU A 85 -14.72 24.10 17.12
CA GLU A 85 -14.15 25.33 17.68
C GLU A 85 -12.92 25.84 16.90
N ILE A 86 -12.55 25.17 15.80
CA ILE A 86 -11.35 25.48 15.02
C ILE A 86 -11.75 26.41 13.85
N PRO A 87 -11.27 27.67 13.80
CA PRO A 87 -11.72 28.68 12.83
C PRO A 87 -11.67 28.23 11.38
N GLU A 88 -10.57 27.59 10.95
CA GLU A 88 -10.40 27.13 9.57
C GLU A 88 -11.44 26.08 9.16
N LEU A 89 -11.88 25.25 10.11
CA LEU A 89 -12.93 24.26 9.88
C LEU A 89 -14.33 24.88 9.88
N ILE A 90 -14.54 25.98 10.60
CA ILE A 90 -15.80 26.73 10.55
C ILE A 90 -15.97 27.35 9.16
N ILE A 91 -14.88 27.91 8.60
CA ILE A 91 -14.89 28.51 7.26
C ILE A 91 -15.20 27.45 6.19
N ASN A 92 -14.55 26.28 6.25
CA ASN A 92 -14.70 25.20 5.27
C ASN A 92 -15.59 24.06 5.79
N ARG A 93 -16.65 24.40 6.53
CA ARG A 93 -17.47 23.42 7.27
C ARG A 93 -18.09 22.37 6.36
N LYS A 94 -18.57 22.77 5.19
CA LYS A 94 -19.23 21.88 4.23
C LYS A 94 -18.27 20.81 3.70
N GLU A 95 -17.08 21.21 3.30
CA GLU A 95 -16.04 20.32 2.77
C GLU A 95 -15.53 19.38 3.86
N PHE A 96 -15.34 19.90 5.08
CA PHE A 96 -14.96 19.10 6.24
C PHE A 96 -16.02 18.04 6.56
N ASP A 97 -17.30 18.41 6.62
CA ASP A 97 -18.39 17.47 6.89
C ASP A 97 -18.52 16.42 5.77
N ALA A 98 -18.39 16.80 4.50
CA ALA A 98 -18.39 15.84 3.39
C ALA A 98 -17.25 14.82 3.50
N ALA A 99 -16.02 15.28 3.80
CA ALA A 99 -14.87 14.40 3.97
C ALA A 99 -15.03 13.48 5.20
N ARG A 100 -15.56 14.01 6.31
CA ARG A 100 -15.86 13.25 7.52
C ARG A 100 -16.87 12.15 7.24
N ILE A 101 -18.01 12.48 6.64
CA ILE A 101 -19.07 11.52 6.29
C ILE A 101 -18.50 10.42 5.39
N ALA A 102 -17.70 10.76 4.38
CA ALA A 102 -17.07 9.76 3.52
C ALA A 102 -16.16 8.78 4.28
N ILE A 103 -15.37 9.27 5.25
CA ILE A 103 -14.54 8.42 6.12
C ILE A 103 -15.40 7.55 7.05
N GLU A 104 -16.49 8.08 7.58
CA GLU A 104 -17.45 7.33 8.41
C GLU A 104 -18.13 6.22 7.61
N THR A 105 -18.56 6.48 6.37
CA THR A 105 -19.09 5.45 5.46
C THR A 105 -18.05 4.37 5.14
N LEU A 106 -16.77 4.74 4.97
CA LEU A 106 -15.71 3.74 4.79
C LEU A 106 -15.51 2.87 6.04
N ALA A 107 -15.74 3.41 7.24
CA ALA A 107 -15.67 2.64 8.47
C ALA A 107 -16.75 1.54 8.51
N GLU A 108 -17.95 1.77 8.00
CA GLU A 108 -19.03 0.75 7.94
C GLU A 108 -18.59 -0.53 7.23
N CYS A 109 -17.72 -0.39 6.22
CA CYS A 109 -17.15 -1.54 5.51
C CYS A 109 -16.28 -2.45 6.40
N LEU A 110 -15.85 -1.97 7.58
CA LEU A 110 -15.11 -2.73 8.58
C LEU A 110 -16.00 -3.35 9.67
N GLN A 111 -17.28 -2.98 9.79
CA GLN A 111 -18.15 -3.44 10.88
C GLN A 111 -18.37 -4.97 10.86
N ASN A 112 -18.39 -5.58 9.68
CA ASN A 112 -18.57 -7.02 9.50
C ASN A 112 -17.27 -7.85 9.63
N ILE A 113 -16.15 -7.22 10.01
CA ILE A 113 -14.88 -7.92 10.21
C ILE A 113 -14.83 -8.38 11.67
N VAL A 114 -15.11 -9.67 11.88
CA VAL A 114 -14.81 -10.34 13.14
C VAL A 114 -13.29 -10.44 13.26
N ILE A 115 -12.67 -9.49 13.97
CA ILE A 115 -11.26 -9.58 14.36
C ILE A 115 -11.22 -10.46 15.62
N THR A 116 -11.25 -11.78 15.44
CA THR A 116 -10.92 -12.69 16.52
C THR A 116 -9.40 -12.65 16.73
N SER A 117 -8.99 -12.01 17.83
CA SER A 117 -7.63 -12.08 18.36
C SER A 117 -7.32 -13.49 18.84
N SER A 118 -7.02 -14.42 17.94
CA SER A 118 -6.49 -15.75 18.27
C SER A 118 -5.85 -16.40 17.04
N ASN A 119 -4.62 -16.87 17.21
CA ASN A 119 -3.89 -17.76 16.29
C ASN A 119 -4.81 -18.79 15.61
N CYS A 120 -4.93 -18.75 14.29
CA CYS A 120 -4.89 -19.91 13.38
C CYS A 120 -5.26 -19.50 11.94
N ASN A 121 -4.93 -20.39 11.01
CA ASN A 121 -4.87 -20.16 9.58
C ASN A 121 -6.16 -19.66 8.92
N TYR A 122 -5.98 -18.60 8.13
CA TYR A 122 -6.54 -18.38 6.80
C TYR A 122 -7.66 -19.35 6.36
N THR A 123 -8.89 -18.90 6.58
CA THR A 123 -9.99 -19.18 5.67
C THR A 123 -10.61 -17.85 5.28
N SER A 124 -10.99 -17.73 4.01
CA SER A 124 -11.74 -16.62 3.43
C SER A 124 -13.10 -16.51 4.13
N GLY A 125 -13.11 -15.99 5.36
CA GLY A 125 -14.34 -15.76 6.10
C GLY A 125 -14.98 -14.48 5.61
N ASN A 126 -15.94 -14.60 4.68
CA ASN A 126 -17.05 -13.69 4.32
C ASN A 126 -16.85 -12.16 4.32
N GLY A 127 -15.63 -11.66 4.46
CA GLY A 127 -15.30 -10.25 4.41
C GLY A 127 -15.19 -9.81 2.96
N ILE A 128 -16.06 -8.90 2.56
CA ILE A 128 -16.06 -8.25 1.23
C ILE A 128 -14.67 -7.66 0.91
N LEU A 129 -13.91 -7.26 1.92
CA LEU A 129 -12.62 -6.59 1.78
C LEU A 129 -11.43 -7.49 2.14
N THR A 130 -10.38 -7.46 1.31
CA THR A 130 -9.12 -8.14 1.62
C THR A 130 -8.35 -7.44 2.75
N ARG A 131 -7.49 -8.16 3.49
CA ARG A 131 -6.64 -7.57 4.56
C ARG A 131 -5.86 -6.32 4.12
N PRO A 132 -5.21 -6.29 2.94
CA PRO A 132 -4.56 -5.07 2.47
C PRO A 132 -5.51 -3.88 2.26
N MET A 133 -6.75 -4.11 1.84
CA MET A 133 -7.77 -3.06 1.73
C MET A 133 -8.18 -2.57 3.13
N GLN A 134 -8.51 -3.51 4.03
CA GLN A 134 -8.86 -3.20 5.43
C GLN A 134 -7.81 -2.33 6.11
N ARG A 135 -6.52 -2.70 6.00
CA ARG A 135 -5.41 -1.92 6.56
C ARG A 135 -5.34 -0.50 6.02
N LYS A 136 -5.64 -0.29 4.73
CA LYS A 136 -5.64 1.03 4.10
C LYS A 136 -6.84 1.87 4.56
N ILE A 137 -8.01 1.25 4.74
CA ILE A 137 -9.18 1.91 5.33
C ILE A 137 -8.88 2.32 6.77
N VAL A 138 -8.36 1.41 7.61
CA VAL A 138 -7.95 1.75 8.98
C VAL A 138 -6.99 2.94 9.00
N SER A 139 -6.04 3.00 8.06
CA SER A 139 -5.12 4.14 7.95
C SER A 139 -5.82 5.48 7.70
N ILE A 140 -6.91 5.54 6.91
CA ILE A 140 -7.63 6.80 6.69
C ILE A 140 -8.49 7.17 7.91
N LEU A 141 -9.01 6.18 8.65
CA LEU A 141 -9.79 6.43 9.87
C LEU A 141 -8.98 7.17 10.94
N HIS A 142 -7.67 6.95 11.01
CA HIS A 142 -6.80 7.63 11.98
C HIS A 142 -6.38 9.06 11.57
N CYS A 143 -6.81 9.57 10.41
CA CYS A 143 -6.43 10.91 9.97
C CYS A 143 -7.23 12.00 10.70
N GLN A 144 -6.54 12.99 11.28
CA GLN A 144 -7.17 14.15 11.92
C GLN A 144 -7.43 15.25 10.88
N LEU A 145 -8.63 15.30 10.30
CA LEU A 145 -9.00 16.28 9.28
C LEU A 145 -8.97 17.74 9.78
N ALA A 146 -8.97 17.94 11.10
CA ALA A 146 -8.83 19.24 11.73
C ALA A 146 -7.43 19.87 11.60
N GLU A 147 -6.44 19.09 11.19
CA GLU A 147 -5.04 19.52 11.12
C GLU A 147 -4.49 19.31 9.70
N VAL A 148 -3.66 20.25 9.24
CA VAL A 148 -3.06 20.23 7.89
C VAL A 148 -2.28 18.93 7.62
N GLU A 149 -1.53 18.45 8.61
CA GLU A 149 -0.78 17.19 8.48
C GLU A 149 -1.73 15.98 8.35
N GLY A 150 -2.83 15.98 9.10
CA GLY A 150 -3.85 14.95 9.01
C GLY A 150 -4.61 14.97 7.67
N GLN A 151 -4.89 16.15 7.11
CA GLN A 151 -5.45 16.31 5.76
C GLN A 151 -4.49 15.77 4.68
N SER A 152 -3.21 16.10 4.77
CA SER A 152 -2.17 15.58 3.86
C SER A 152 -2.11 14.05 3.90
N ARG A 153 -2.20 13.47 5.10
CA ARG A 153 -2.26 12.01 5.29
C ARG A 153 -3.53 11.40 4.74
N ALA A 154 -4.69 12.03 4.95
CA ALA A 154 -5.96 11.58 4.41
C ALA A 154 -5.91 11.49 2.88
N MET A 155 -5.33 12.48 2.20
CA MET A 155 -5.15 12.46 0.74
C MET A 155 -4.25 11.31 0.27
N ARG A 156 -3.12 11.07 0.96
CA ARG A 156 -2.25 9.92 0.67
C ARG A 156 -2.97 8.59 0.90
N ALA A 157 -3.74 8.49 1.98
CA ALA A 157 -4.51 7.30 2.31
C ALA A 157 -5.62 7.03 1.28
N ALA A 158 -6.37 8.06 0.86
CA ALA A 158 -7.41 7.97 -0.16
C ALA A 158 -6.83 7.48 -1.50
N ARG A 159 -5.72 8.04 -1.96
CA ARG A 159 -5.00 7.55 -3.16
C ARG A 159 -4.61 6.08 -3.01
N SER A 160 -4.04 5.72 -1.86
CA SER A 160 -3.60 4.36 -1.54
C SER A 160 -4.75 3.35 -1.54
N ILE A 161 -5.94 3.74 -1.08
CA ILE A 161 -7.19 2.96 -1.16
C ILE A 161 -7.61 2.79 -2.63
N GLY A 162 -7.65 3.87 -3.41
CA GLY A 162 -8.02 3.83 -4.83
C GLY A 162 -7.11 2.93 -5.67
N GLU A 163 -5.79 3.08 -5.53
CA GLU A 163 -4.80 2.20 -6.18
C GLU A 163 -5.01 0.73 -5.81
N ARG A 164 -5.37 0.46 -4.55
CA ARG A 164 -5.66 -0.90 -4.10
C ARG A 164 -6.96 -1.45 -4.69
N ALA A 165 -8.01 -0.63 -4.76
CA ALA A 165 -9.28 -1.03 -5.34
C ALA A 165 -9.11 -1.41 -6.81
N VAL A 166 -8.41 -0.58 -7.60
CA VAL A 166 -8.09 -0.88 -9.00
C VAL A 166 -7.33 -2.21 -9.12
N LYS A 167 -6.33 -2.44 -8.26
CA LYS A 167 -5.58 -3.71 -8.25
C LYS A 167 -6.45 -4.92 -7.95
N GLU A 168 -7.39 -4.81 -7.00
CA GLU A 168 -8.31 -5.90 -6.68
C GLU A 168 -9.29 -6.18 -7.82
N LEU A 169 -9.82 -5.14 -8.47
CA LEU A 169 -10.65 -5.28 -9.67
C LEU A 169 -9.90 -6.00 -10.80
N ILE A 170 -8.63 -5.64 -11.04
CA ILE A 170 -7.79 -6.32 -12.05
C ILE A 170 -7.61 -7.79 -11.69
N LEU A 171 -7.27 -8.10 -10.43
CA LEU A 171 -7.07 -9.47 -9.98
C LEU A 171 -8.32 -10.33 -10.07
N MET A 172 -9.51 -9.76 -9.84
CA MET A 172 -10.79 -10.49 -9.99
C MET A 172 -11.06 -10.92 -11.45
N HIS A 173 -10.63 -10.13 -12.42
CA HIS A 173 -10.83 -10.45 -13.85
C HIS A 173 -9.67 -11.25 -14.45
N GLN A 174 -8.57 -11.42 -13.71
CA GLN A 174 -7.37 -12.11 -14.18
C GLN A 174 -7.46 -13.60 -13.86
N SER A 175 -7.44 -14.46 -14.89
CA SER A 175 -7.39 -15.91 -14.71
C SER A 175 -5.98 -16.36 -14.27
N PRO A 176 -5.83 -17.00 -13.09
CA PRO A 176 -4.54 -17.49 -12.63
C PRO A 176 -3.95 -18.58 -13.55
N GLN A 177 -4.80 -19.40 -14.18
CA GLN A 177 -4.39 -20.51 -15.04
C GLN A 177 -3.73 -20.03 -16.33
N THR A 178 -4.14 -18.87 -16.84
CA THR A 178 -3.65 -18.32 -18.12
C THR A 178 -2.64 -17.19 -17.96
N LEU A 179 -2.31 -16.80 -16.73
CA LEU A 179 -1.41 -15.67 -16.46
C LEU A 179 -0.02 -15.87 -17.12
N SER A 180 0.59 -17.02 -16.90
CA SER A 180 1.90 -17.34 -17.47
C SER A 180 1.86 -17.40 -19.00
N THR A 181 0.82 -18.02 -19.57
CA THR A 181 0.69 -18.13 -21.03
C THR A 181 0.45 -16.77 -21.69
N ALA A 182 -0.38 -15.92 -21.09
CA ALA A 182 -0.62 -14.55 -21.54
C ALA A 182 0.64 -13.68 -21.45
N LEU A 183 1.40 -13.78 -20.36
CA LEU A 183 2.69 -13.08 -20.21
C LEU A 183 3.66 -13.46 -21.33
N TRP A 184 3.87 -14.76 -21.56
CA TRP A 184 4.82 -15.20 -22.58
C TRP A 184 4.33 -14.91 -24.00
N ALA A 185 3.02 -14.93 -24.26
CA ALA A 185 2.46 -14.46 -25.51
C ALA A 185 2.77 -12.97 -25.74
N ALA A 186 2.57 -12.12 -24.71
CA ALA A 186 2.86 -10.69 -24.79
C ALA A 186 4.36 -10.39 -25.00
N VAL A 187 5.26 -11.20 -24.42
CA VAL A 187 6.71 -11.12 -24.66
C VAL A 187 7.05 -11.49 -26.11
N ARG A 188 6.48 -12.59 -26.63
CA ARG A 188 6.72 -13.03 -28.02
C ARG A 188 6.18 -12.06 -29.07
N GLN A 189 5.00 -11.47 -28.84
CA GLN A 189 4.45 -10.42 -29.72
C GLN A 189 5.35 -9.19 -29.86
N ARG A 190 6.27 -8.99 -28.91
CA ARG A 190 7.26 -7.91 -28.92
C ARG A 190 8.58 -8.29 -29.61
N GLY A 191 8.62 -9.43 -30.29
CA GLY A 191 9.83 -10.00 -30.89
C GLY A 191 10.87 -10.42 -29.85
N CYS A 192 10.44 -10.65 -28.61
CA CYS A 192 11.29 -10.97 -27.47
C CYS A 192 11.04 -12.41 -27.00
N GLN A 193 11.96 -12.97 -26.22
CA GLN A 193 11.80 -14.32 -25.70
C GLN A 193 12.49 -14.46 -24.33
N PHE A 194 11.89 -15.29 -23.48
CA PHE A 194 12.50 -15.82 -22.26
C PHE A 194 12.68 -17.32 -22.45
N LEU A 195 13.90 -17.82 -22.26
CA LEU A 195 14.28 -19.21 -22.58
C LEU A 195 14.20 -20.17 -21.39
N GLY A 196 13.61 -19.73 -20.28
CA GLY A 196 13.68 -20.43 -19.00
C GLY A 196 14.89 -20.00 -18.17
N PRO A 197 14.88 -20.20 -16.83
CA PRO A 197 15.87 -19.58 -15.94
C PRO A 197 17.33 -19.90 -16.30
N ALA A 198 17.68 -21.18 -16.43
CA ALA A 198 19.07 -21.61 -16.65
C ALA A 198 19.62 -21.17 -18.02
N MET A 199 18.84 -21.36 -19.09
CA MET A 199 19.26 -21.00 -20.43
C MET A 199 19.34 -19.47 -20.61
N GLN A 200 18.39 -18.73 -20.03
CA GLN A 200 18.41 -17.26 -20.06
C GLN A 200 19.65 -16.72 -19.36
N GLU A 201 19.99 -17.24 -18.19
CA GLU A 201 21.20 -16.86 -17.46
C GLU A 201 22.46 -17.10 -18.28
N ALA A 202 22.61 -18.30 -18.87
CA ALA A 202 23.76 -18.64 -19.69
C ALA A 202 23.90 -17.69 -20.90
N VAL A 203 22.79 -17.34 -21.56
CA VAL A 203 22.78 -16.36 -22.65
C VAL A 203 23.24 -14.98 -22.18
N LEU A 204 22.71 -14.48 -21.06
CA LEU A 204 23.08 -13.17 -20.54
C LEU A 204 24.57 -13.11 -20.15
N ARG A 205 25.11 -14.17 -19.55
CA ARG A 205 26.55 -14.28 -19.24
C ARG A 205 27.41 -14.24 -20.49
N LEU A 206 27.01 -14.93 -21.56
CA LEU A 206 27.75 -14.92 -22.83
C LEU A 206 27.68 -13.56 -23.54
N ILE A 207 26.53 -12.87 -23.47
CA ILE A 207 26.40 -11.51 -24.01
C ILE A 207 27.32 -10.55 -23.24
N LEU A 208 27.34 -10.64 -21.91
CA LEU A 208 28.23 -9.83 -21.08
C LEU A 208 29.70 -10.08 -21.44
N LEU A 209 30.13 -11.35 -21.49
CA LEU A 209 31.49 -11.75 -21.90
C LEU A 209 31.88 -11.19 -23.27
N SER A 210 30.94 -11.08 -24.21
CA SER A 210 31.24 -10.56 -25.55
C SER A 210 31.34 -9.03 -25.64
N LEU A 211 30.85 -8.30 -24.64
CA LEU A 211 30.73 -6.84 -24.64
C LEU A 211 31.43 -6.16 -23.46
N GLU A 212 32.00 -6.92 -22.52
CA GLU A 212 32.61 -6.40 -21.28
C GLU A 212 33.77 -5.44 -21.55
N ASP A 213 34.52 -5.66 -22.62
CA ASP A 213 35.65 -4.82 -23.04
C ASP A 213 35.22 -3.56 -23.83
N GLY A 214 33.92 -3.28 -23.92
CA GLY A 214 33.39 -2.13 -24.67
C GLY A 214 33.43 -2.30 -26.20
N ILE A 215 33.57 -3.53 -26.68
CA ILE A 215 33.64 -3.86 -28.11
C ILE A 215 32.28 -3.64 -28.78
N SER A 216 32.28 -2.95 -29.92
CA SER A 216 31.10 -2.81 -30.77
C SER A 216 30.89 -4.04 -31.64
N LEU A 217 29.80 -4.78 -31.40
CA LEU A 217 29.42 -5.95 -32.19
C LEU A 217 28.11 -5.69 -32.94
N SER A 218 28.06 -6.08 -34.22
CA SER A 218 26.79 -6.14 -34.93
C SER A 218 25.89 -7.21 -34.30
N ARG A 219 24.57 -7.03 -34.41
CA ARG A 219 23.57 -8.00 -33.94
C ARG A 219 23.85 -9.42 -34.45
N LYS A 220 24.24 -9.55 -35.72
CA LYS A 220 24.55 -10.85 -36.34
C LYS A 220 25.74 -11.52 -35.67
N VAL A 221 26.82 -10.77 -35.41
CA VAL A 221 28.04 -11.30 -34.78
C VAL A 221 27.78 -11.71 -33.33
N LEU A 222 27.09 -10.87 -32.56
CA LEU A 222 26.72 -11.17 -31.17
C LEU A 222 25.86 -12.44 -31.07
N VAL A 223 24.82 -12.54 -31.90
CA VAL A 223 23.94 -13.73 -31.91
C VAL A 223 24.71 -14.99 -32.26
N LEU A 224 25.58 -14.94 -33.27
CA LEU A 224 26.39 -16.10 -33.65
C LEU A 224 27.35 -16.53 -32.54
N PHE A 225 28.02 -15.57 -31.89
CA PHE A 225 28.93 -15.85 -30.78
C PHE A 225 28.24 -16.62 -29.65
N VAL A 226 27.04 -16.18 -29.26
CA VAL A 226 26.26 -16.78 -28.18
C VAL A 226 25.78 -18.18 -28.59
N VAL A 227 25.18 -18.34 -29.77
CA VAL A 227 24.63 -19.62 -30.24
C VAL A 227 25.71 -20.72 -30.27
N GLN A 228 26.88 -20.42 -30.85
CA GLN A 228 27.97 -21.40 -30.98
C GLN A 228 28.50 -21.91 -29.62
N ARG A 229 28.42 -21.08 -28.58
CA ARG A 229 28.84 -21.46 -27.22
C ARG A 229 27.74 -22.14 -26.42
N LEU A 230 26.47 -21.81 -26.72
CA LEU A 230 25.31 -22.30 -25.99
C LEU A 230 24.81 -23.67 -26.49
N GLU A 231 24.91 -23.95 -27.80
CA GLU A 231 24.43 -25.21 -28.42
C GLU A 231 25.05 -26.47 -27.79
N LYS A 232 26.25 -26.37 -27.21
CA LYS A 232 26.92 -27.48 -26.50
C LYS A 232 26.18 -27.93 -25.23
N GLN A 233 25.42 -27.03 -24.61
CA GLN A 233 24.72 -27.26 -23.35
C GLN A 233 23.19 -27.26 -23.52
N PHE A 234 22.68 -26.52 -24.49
CA PHE A 234 21.24 -26.36 -24.75
C PHE A 234 20.97 -26.58 -26.24
N THR A 235 20.56 -27.78 -26.61
CA THR A 235 20.34 -28.18 -28.02
C THR A 235 19.19 -27.43 -28.70
N GLN A 236 18.29 -26.84 -27.92
CA GLN A 236 17.20 -25.97 -28.36
C GLN A 236 17.64 -24.51 -28.66
N ALA A 237 18.92 -24.18 -28.50
CA ALA A 237 19.45 -22.87 -28.86
C ALA A 237 19.37 -22.65 -30.38
N SER A 238 18.95 -21.46 -30.80
CA SER A 238 18.88 -21.10 -32.22
C SER A 238 19.19 -19.63 -32.42
N LYS A 239 19.64 -19.26 -33.62
CA LYS A 239 19.86 -17.85 -33.99
C LYS A 239 18.62 -16.98 -33.76
N THR A 240 17.43 -17.53 -34.04
CA THR A 240 16.16 -16.84 -33.85
C THR A 240 15.87 -16.61 -32.36
N SER A 241 15.94 -17.67 -31.54
CA SER A 241 15.62 -17.57 -30.11
C SER A 241 16.61 -16.68 -29.36
N ILE A 242 17.91 -16.75 -29.67
CA ILE A 242 18.92 -15.84 -29.13
C ILE A 242 18.73 -14.42 -29.67
N GLY A 243 18.41 -14.26 -30.95
CA GLY A 243 18.07 -12.98 -31.55
C GLY A 243 16.91 -12.27 -30.85
N HIS A 244 15.92 -13.01 -30.35
CA HIS A 244 14.83 -12.48 -29.52
C HIS A 244 15.27 -12.10 -28.10
N VAL A 245 16.26 -12.77 -27.52
CA VAL A 245 16.85 -12.34 -26.23
C VAL A 245 17.65 -11.04 -26.41
N VAL A 246 18.44 -10.92 -27.48
CA VAL A 246 19.13 -9.67 -27.82
C VAL A 246 18.09 -8.55 -28.07
N GLN A 247 16.97 -8.86 -28.72
CA GLN A 247 15.87 -7.90 -28.89
C GLN A 247 15.30 -7.40 -27.55
N LEU A 248 15.18 -8.30 -26.56
CA LEU A 248 14.71 -7.95 -25.22
C LEU A 248 15.67 -6.95 -24.55
N LEU A 249 16.98 -7.17 -24.62
CA LEU A 249 17.99 -6.24 -24.09
C LEU A 249 18.00 -4.90 -24.84
N TYR A 250 17.83 -4.93 -26.16
CA TYR A 250 17.69 -3.71 -26.95
C TYR A 250 16.47 -2.89 -26.50
N ARG A 251 15.31 -3.53 -26.29
CA ARG A 251 14.11 -2.86 -25.77
C ARG A 251 14.27 -2.36 -24.33
N ALA A 252 15.14 -2.98 -23.56
CA ALA A 252 15.52 -2.53 -22.22
C ALA A 252 16.59 -1.41 -22.25
N SER A 253 16.94 -0.90 -23.43
CA SER A 253 17.95 0.16 -23.62
C SER A 253 19.33 -0.20 -23.09
N CYS A 254 19.72 -1.48 -23.17
CA CYS A 254 21.02 -1.94 -22.70
C CYS A 254 22.17 -1.67 -23.68
N PHE A 255 21.88 -1.26 -24.93
CA PHE A 255 22.91 -1.03 -25.95
C PHE A 255 22.97 0.45 -26.33
N LYS A 256 24.20 0.97 -26.45
CA LYS A 256 24.47 2.16 -27.25
C LYS A 256 24.60 1.71 -28.70
N VAL A 257 23.71 2.17 -29.57
CA VAL A 257 23.72 1.80 -31.00
C VAL A 257 24.26 2.98 -31.80
N GLU A 258 25.27 2.72 -32.60
CA GLU A 258 25.94 3.65 -33.51
C GLU A 258 25.66 3.28 -34.96
#